data_AF-A0A945YG47-F1
#
_entry.id   AF-A0A945YG47-F1
#
_cell.length_a   1.000
_cell.length_b   1.000
_cell.length_c   1.000
_cell.angle_alpha   90.00
_cell.angle_beta   90.00
_cell.angle_gamma   90.00
#
_symmetry.space_group_name_H-M   'P 1'
#
loop_
_entity.id
_entity.type
_entity.pdbx_description
1 polymer ?
#
loop_
_entity_poly.entity_id
_entity_poly.type
_entity_poly.pdbx_seq_one_letter_code
_entity_poly.pdbx_strand_id
1 'polypeptide(L)' 'MTKNEIAEVLEEIGTLLELKGENPFKIRAYGSGARILESMEQ' A
#
# COMPACT_ATOMS: atom_id res chain seq x y z
N MET A 1 7.98 12.19 -6.76
CA MET A 1 7.27 10.90 -6.75
C MET A 1 8.16 9.83 -7.35
N THR A 2 8.95 9.20 -6.48
CA THR A 2 9.73 7.98 -6.71
C THR A 2 8.85 6.75 -6.49
N LYS A 3 9.30 5.57 -6.93
CA LYS A 3 8.58 4.29 -6.65
C LYS A 3 8.41 4.08 -5.14
N ASN A 4 9.44 4.40 -4.35
CA ASN A 4 9.42 4.26 -2.90
C ASN A 4 8.41 5.21 -2.25
N GLU A 5 8.34 6.47 -2.71
CA GLU A 5 7.33 7.43 -2.23
C GLU A 5 5.90 6.94 -2.53
N ILE A 6 5.68 6.25 -3.66
CA ILE A 6 4.37 5.67 -3.99
C ILE A 6 4.07 4.47 -3.09
N ALA A 7 5.06 3.61 -2.82
CA ALA A 7 4.89 2.46 -1.96
C ALA A 7 4.52 2.86 -0.52
N GLU A 8 5.19 3.86 0.04
CA GLU A 8 4.87 4.40 1.37
C GLU A 8 3.43 4.91 1.45
N VAL A 9 2.99 5.69 0.45
CA VAL A 9 1.61 6.19 0.38
C VAL A 9 0.60 5.04 0.29
N LEU A 10 0.89 4.00 -0.50
CA LEU A 10 0.01 2.83 -0.59
C LEU A 10 -0.13 2.12 0.76
N GLU A 11 0.95 2.00 1.53
CA GLU A 11 0.90 1.32 2.82
C GLU A 11 0.22 2.17 3.91
N GLU A 12 0.36 3.49 3.85
CA GLU A 12 -0.39 4.41 4.69
C GLU A 12 -1.90 4.33 4.40
N ILE A 13 -2.30 4.25 3.11
CA ILE A 13 -3.71 4.02 2.73
C ILE A 13 -4.22 2.70 3.30
N GLY A 14 -3.44 1.61 3.19
CA GLY A 14 -3.80 0.31 3.76
C GLY A 14 -4.09 0.40 5.27
N THR A 15 -3.20 1.06 6.01
CA THR A 15 -3.32 1.30 7.45
C THR A 15 -4.57 2.12 7.79
N LEU A 16 -4.83 3.21 7.06
CA LEU A 16 -6.00 4.05 7.28
C LEU A 16 -7.31 3.31 7.01
N LEU A 17 -7.35 2.47 5.97
CA LEU A 17 -8.51 1.63 5.67
C LEU A 17 -8.76 0.60 6.77
N GLU A 18 -7.71 0.01 7.33
CA GLU A 18 -7.82 -0.91 8.47
C GLU A 18 -8.39 -0.23 9.71
N LEU A 19 -7.87 0.95 10.07
CA LEU A 19 -8.37 1.74 11.19
C LEU A 19 -9.83 2.16 11.01
N LYS A 20 -10.27 2.38 9.77
CA LYS A 20 -11.67 2.68 9.44
C LYS A 20 -12.59 1.46 9.44
N GLY A 21 -12.05 0.24 9.57
CA GLY A 21 -12.83 -1.00 9.48
C GLY A 21 -13.34 -1.28 8.07
N GLU A 22 -12.61 -0.82 7.05
CA GLU A 22 -12.98 -1.02 5.65
C GLU A 22 -12.76 -2.48 5.20
N ASN A 23 -13.15 -2.76 3.95
CA ASN A 23 -13.11 -4.11 3.42
C ASN A 23 -11.68 -4.73 3.47
N PRO A 24 -11.51 -5.93 4.06
CA PRO A 24 -10.21 -6.61 4.17
C PRO A 24 -9.50 -6.87 2.84
N PHE A 25 -10.25 -7.02 1.73
CA PHE A 25 -9.68 -7.13 0.40
C PHE A 25 -8.98 -5.84 -0.03
N LYS A 26 -9.60 -4.67 0.22
CA LYS A 26 -8.99 -3.38 -0.12
C LYS A 26 -7.71 -3.15 0.67
N ILE A 27 -7.75 -3.37 1.99
CA ILE A 27 -6.58 -3.23 2.87
C ILE A 27 -5.41 -4.07 2.34
N ARG A 28 -5.65 -5.35 2.05
CA ARG A 28 -4.62 -6.25 1.49
C ARG A 28 -4.14 -5.82 0.11
N ALA A 29 -5.02 -5.30 -0.74
CA ALA A 29 -4.66 -4.86 -2.08
C ALA A 29 -3.66 -3.69 -2.03
N TYR A 30 -3.89 -2.70 -1.17
CA TYR A 30 -2.97 -1.56 -0.99
C TYR A 30 -1.59 -2.01 -0.51
N GLY A 31 -1.52 -2.83 0.55
CA GLY A 31 -0.22 -3.31 1.03
C GLY A 31 0.48 -4.30 0.10
N SER A 32 -0.27 -5.05 -0.72
CA SER A 32 0.35 -5.89 -1.76
C SER A 32 0.90 -5.03 -2.90
N GLY A 33 0.22 -3.95 -3.27
CA GLY A 33 0.72 -2.98 -4.24
C GLY A 33 1.99 -2.27 -3.78
N ALA A 34 2.05 -1.86 -2.51
CA ALA A 34 3.23 -1.27 -1.89
C ALA A 34 4.44 -2.21 -2.00
N ARG A 35 4.30 -3.46 -1.55
CA ARG A 35 5.36 -4.49 -1.61
C ARG A 35 5.84 -4.77 -3.03
N ILE A 36 4.93 -4.83 -4.00
CA ILE A 36 5.32 -5.03 -5.41
C ILE A 36 6.17 -3.86 -5.89
N LEU A 37 5.75 -2.62 -5.63
CA LEU A 37 6.48 -1.42 -6.01
C LEU A 37 7.88 -1.35 -5.39
N GLU A 38 8.03 -1.73 -4.12
CA GLU A 38 9.33 -1.82 -3.44
C GLU A 38 10.24 -2.89 -4.06
N SER A 39 9.66 -4.00 -4.52
CA SER A 39 10.40 -5.12 -5.13
C SER A 39 10.81 -4.89 -6.59
N MET A 40 10.29 -3.84 -7.24
CA MET A 40 10.66 -3.52 -8.61
C MET A 40 12.04 -2.87 -8.64
N GLU A 41 13.07 -3.62 -9.04
CA GLU A 41 14.38 -3.07 -9.38
C GLU A 41 14.25 -1.94 -10.43
N GLN A 42 15.22 -1.02 -10.43
CA GLN A 42 15.24 0.12 -11.34
C GLN A 42 15.45 -0.30 -12.79
#